data_AF-A0A564Z0K4-F1
#
_entry.id   AF-A0A564Z0K4-F1
#
_cell.length_a   1.000
_cell.length_b   1.000
_cell.length_c   1.000
_cell.angle_alpha   90.00
_cell.angle_beta   90.00
_cell.angle_gamma   90.00
#
_symmetry.space_group_name_H-M   'P 1'
#
loop_
_entity.id
_entity.type
_entity.pdbx_description
1 polymer ?
#
loop_
_entity_poly.entity_id
_entity_poly.type
_entity_poly.pdbx_seq_one_letter_code
_entity_poly.pdbx_strand_id
1 'polypeptide(L)'
;MGIANGKKKLKELEDELLRLLNETKGSLLEDESLLMTLQTSKSTSADVTEFLSISERTESQIDQARNGYRSCARRAALLFFVLNDLASIDPMYQFALDTYIDLFTLSIEKSQRSQRFAERIEHLNNYHTYAVYRNTCRGLFERHKLLFSFQICIKILEELGKINTEEYLFFLRGGIVLDRAHQIDNPVQNWLSNLSWDNVTELNKLTNYRGIANSFEQYPRDWHIWYTSNEPEIAKLPGEWETKTSEFQRMLIVRSLRPDRVTFCATEFITNNIGKQFVEPPVLDMRSVVEDSSCRSPLIFVLSPGVDPTAGLLQMAETWGMGKRFTALSLGQGQAPIATRLIEEGMRGGKWVFLANCHLSLSWMPELDKLVEQMGNDQTHNEFRLWLSSNPSPQFPISILQAGIKMTTEPPKGIRANMKRLYNIISEDQFSNCSKTEKYK
;
A
#
# COMPACT_ATOMS: atom_id res chain seq x y z
N MET A 1 0.90 -28.36 28.48
CA MET A 1 1.60 -27.71 29.62
C MET A 1 2.57 -26.70 29.02
N GLY A 2 2.56 -25.42 29.41
CA GLY A 2 3.53 -24.45 28.86
C GLY A 2 4.93 -24.61 29.47
N ILE A 3 5.99 -24.14 28.80
CA ILE A 3 7.39 -24.20 29.29
C ILE A 3 7.50 -23.63 30.71
N ALA A 4 6.82 -22.52 30.99
CA ALA A 4 6.78 -21.91 32.33
C ALA A 4 6.13 -22.83 33.40
N ASN A 5 5.06 -23.54 33.05
CA ASN A 5 4.42 -24.50 33.97
C ASN A 5 5.28 -25.76 34.17
N GLY A 6 6.00 -26.22 33.13
CA GLY A 6 6.94 -27.33 33.26
C GLY A 6 8.12 -26.98 34.18
N LYS A 7 8.72 -25.80 34.00
CA LYS A 7 9.80 -25.29 34.89
C LYS A 7 9.32 -25.10 36.33
N LYS A 8 8.09 -24.59 36.51
CA LYS A 8 7.46 -24.50 37.83
C LYS A 8 7.24 -25.88 38.45
N LYS A 9 6.76 -26.85 37.68
CA LYS A 9 6.48 -28.20 38.17
C LYS A 9 7.74 -28.95 38.58
N LEU A 10 8.85 -28.77 37.86
CA LEU A 10 10.16 -29.30 38.28
C LEU A 10 10.60 -28.72 39.62
N LYS A 11 10.46 -27.40 39.80
CA LYS A 11 10.80 -26.75 41.06
C LYS A 11 9.92 -27.23 42.22
N GLU A 12 8.62 -27.38 41.98
CA GLU A 12 7.70 -27.94 42.98
C GLU A 12 8.08 -29.39 43.36
N LEU A 13 8.48 -30.22 42.39
CA LEU A 13 8.95 -31.59 42.64
C LEU A 13 10.28 -31.60 43.42
N GLU A 14 11.21 -30.68 43.13
CA GLU A 14 12.44 -30.50 43.91
C GLU A 14 12.18 -30.04 45.34
N ASP A 15 11.31 -29.05 45.52
CA ASP A 15 10.93 -28.51 46.84
C ASP A 15 10.21 -29.59 47.68
N GLU A 16 9.36 -30.41 47.05
CA GLU A 16 8.67 -31.52 47.71
C GLU A 16 9.62 -32.67 48.06
N LEU A 17 10.59 -32.98 47.20
CA LEU A 17 11.68 -33.92 47.50
C LEU A 17 12.51 -33.49 48.70
N LEU A 18 12.91 -32.20 48.73
CA LEU A 18 13.69 -31.62 49.83
C LEU A 18 12.92 -31.63 51.15
N ARG A 19 11.63 -31.30 51.10
CA ARG A 19 10.75 -31.38 52.28
C ARG A 19 10.69 -32.80 52.82
N LEU A 20 10.41 -33.77 51.95
CA LEU A 20 10.28 -35.18 52.34
C LEU A 20 11.57 -35.73 52.95
N LEU A 21 12.74 -35.37 52.41
CA LEU A 21 14.06 -35.74 52.96
C LEU A 21 14.37 -35.10 54.32
N ASN A 22 13.88 -33.89 54.58
CA ASN A 22 14.12 -33.17 55.83
C ASN A 22 13.17 -33.61 56.96
N GLU A 23 11.95 -34.04 56.62
CA GLU A 23 10.93 -34.50 57.57
C GLU A 23 11.14 -35.95 58.01
N THR A 24 11.88 -36.76 57.24
CA THR A 24 12.12 -38.17 57.60
C THR A 24 13.10 -38.28 58.79
N LYS A 25 12.63 -38.83 59.91
CA LYS A 25 13.47 -39.21 61.06
C LYS A 25 13.46 -40.72 61.22
N GLY A 26 14.40 -41.41 60.57
CA GLY A 26 14.51 -42.88 60.61
C GLY A 26 15.25 -43.47 59.40
N SER A 27 15.26 -44.81 59.28
CA SER A 27 15.86 -45.51 58.14
C SER A 27 15.04 -45.30 56.87
N LEU A 28 15.64 -44.65 55.87
CA LEU A 28 15.04 -44.35 54.56
C LEU A 28 14.54 -45.59 53.80
N LEU A 29 15.03 -46.78 54.15
CA LEU A 29 14.66 -48.05 53.52
C LEU A 29 13.37 -48.65 54.10
N GLU A 30 12.88 -48.15 55.24
CA GLU A 30 11.71 -48.69 55.95
C GLU A 30 10.42 -47.92 55.64
N ASP A 31 10.52 -46.74 55.00
CA ASP A 31 9.37 -45.91 54.61
C ASP A 31 8.96 -46.18 53.15
N GLU A 32 8.07 -47.16 52.98
CA GLU A 32 7.53 -47.58 51.67
C GLU A 32 6.77 -46.44 50.96
N SER A 33 6.11 -45.56 51.72
CA SER A 33 5.40 -44.37 51.22
C SER A 33 6.36 -43.34 50.62
N LEU A 34 7.48 -43.09 51.31
CA LEU A 34 8.54 -42.22 50.80
C LEU A 34 9.15 -42.79 49.51
N LEU A 35 9.41 -44.11 49.47
CA LEU A 35 10.01 -44.77 48.31
C LEU A 35 9.12 -44.68 47.06
N MET A 36 7.80 -44.86 47.22
CA MET A 36 6.83 -44.74 46.12
C MET A 36 6.69 -43.28 45.64
N THR A 37 6.68 -42.32 46.57
CA THR A 37 6.65 -40.89 46.23
C THR A 37 7.94 -40.46 45.51
N LEU A 38 9.10 -40.96 45.94
CA LEU A 38 10.39 -40.74 45.28
C LEU A 38 10.41 -41.31 43.85
N GLN A 39 9.91 -42.54 43.65
CA GLN A 39 9.81 -43.12 42.31
C GLN A 39 8.86 -42.34 41.40
N THR A 40 7.70 -41.94 41.92
CA THR A 40 6.71 -41.16 41.18
C THR A 40 7.24 -39.77 40.81
N SER A 41 7.90 -39.09 41.75
CA SER A 41 8.55 -37.79 41.54
C SER A 41 9.69 -37.90 40.51
N LYS A 42 10.51 -38.95 40.59
CA LYS A 42 11.57 -39.23 39.61
C LYS A 42 11.01 -39.47 38.20
N SER A 43 9.96 -40.28 38.06
CA SER A 43 9.31 -40.52 36.75
C SER A 43 8.73 -39.23 36.19
N THR A 44 7.96 -38.50 37.00
CA THR A 44 7.33 -37.23 36.59
C THR A 44 8.37 -36.17 36.23
N SER A 45 9.48 -36.10 36.98
CA SER A 45 10.60 -35.21 36.70
C SER A 45 11.30 -35.55 35.38
N ALA A 46 11.51 -36.84 35.09
CA ALA A 46 12.05 -37.29 33.80
C ALA A 46 11.12 -36.90 32.64
N ASP A 47 9.82 -37.17 32.76
CA ASP A 47 8.82 -36.84 31.74
C ASP A 47 8.74 -35.33 31.48
N VAL A 48 8.74 -34.52 32.54
CA VAL A 48 8.71 -33.05 32.43
C VAL A 48 10.02 -32.53 31.83
N THR A 49 11.17 -33.12 32.18
CA THR A 49 12.48 -32.73 31.62
C THR A 49 12.56 -33.04 30.13
N GLU A 50 12.11 -34.22 29.70
CA GLU A 50 12.04 -34.59 28.28
C GLU A 50 11.08 -33.67 27.52
N PHE A 51 9.90 -33.42 28.08
CA PHE A 51 8.92 -32.49 27.51
C PHE A 51 9.49 -31.07 27.35
N LEU A 52 10.23 -30.56 28.35
CA LEU A 52 10.88 -29.25 28.30
C LEU A 52 11.97 -29.20 27.21
N SER A 53 12.80 -30.24 27.12
CA SER A 53 13.81 -30.37 26.07
C SER A 53 13.19 -30.32 24.66
N ILE A 54 12.11 -31.06 24.42
CA ILE A 54 11.38 -31.05 23.15
C ILE A 54 10.77 -29.66 22.89
N SER A 55 10.21 -29.03 23.92
CA SER A 55 9.59 -27.71 23.82
C SER A 55 10.62 -26.61 23.50
N GLU A 56 11.78 -26.61 24.16
CA GLU A 56 12.86 -25.64 23.91
C GLU A 56 13.47 -25.83 22.51
N ARG A 57 13.63 -27.08 22.04
CA ARG A 57 14.04 -27.35 20.66
C ARG A 57 13.01 -26.84 19.66
N THR A 58 11.72 -27.05 19.92
CA THR A 58 10.63 -26.58 19.07
C THR A 58 10.56 -25.05 19.05
N GLU A 59 10.72 -24.40 20.20
CA GLU A 59 10.78 -22.94 20.33
C GLU A 59 11.93 -22.37 19.49
N SER A 60 13.13 -22.97 19.59
CA SER A 60 14.28 -22.57 18.78
C SER A 60 14.01 -22.71 17.28
N GLN A 61 13.34 -23.79 16.84
CA GLN A 61 12.97 -23.99 15.45
C GLN A 61 11.93 -22.96 14.97
N ILE A 62 10.92 -22.65 15.80
CA ILE A 62 9.93 -21.61 15.51
C ILE A 62 10.61 -20.25 15.42
N ASP A 63 11.54 -19.95 16.31
CA ASP A 63 12.27 -18.69 16.30
C ASP A 63 13.17 -18.53 15.08
N GLN A 64 13.84 -19.59 14.66
CA GLN A 64 14.61 -19.59 13.41
C GLN A 64 13.70 -19.33 12.21
N ALA A 65 12.56 -20.02 12.11
CA ALA A 65 11.58 -19.81 11.04
C ALA A 65 11.04 -18.37 11.06
N ARG A 66 10.62 -17.87 12.23
CA ARG A 66 10.10 -16.51 12.45
C ARG A 66 11.12 -15.45 12.04
N ASN A 67 12.38 -15.61 12.45
CA ASN A 67 13.46 -14.69 12.10
C ASN A 67 13.73 -14.68 10.60
N GLY A 68 13.61 -15.82 9.92
CA GLY A 68 13.72 -15.89 8.47
C GLY A 68 12.69 -15.03 7.74
N TYR A 69 11.44 -14.99 8.21
CA TYR A 69 10.37 -14.20 7.59
C TYR A 69 10.34 -12.73 8.03
N ARG A 70 11.23 -12.29 8.92
CA ARG A 70 11.25 -10.92 9.46
C ARG A 70 11.39 -9.86 8.36
N SER A 71 12.17 -10.13 7.31
CA SER A 71 12.32 -9.21 6.17
C SER A 71 11.01 -9.02 5.39
N CYS A 72 10.21 -10.07 5.25
CA CYS A 72 8.88 -10.00 4.63
C CYS A 72 7.90 -9.20 5.50
N ALA A 73 7.91 -9.44 6.81
CA ALA A 73 7.09 -8.67 7.74
C ALA A 73 7.45 -7.17 7.75
N ARG A 74 8.75 -6.83 7.67
CA ARG A 74 9.21 -5.44 7.53
C ARG A 74 8.73 -4.81 6.22
N ARG A 75 8.83 -5.53 5.10
CA ARG A 75 8.32 -5.06 3.80
C ARG A 75 6.82 -4.79 3.87
N ALA A 76 6.03 -5.69 4.47
CA ALA A 76 4.60 -5.51 4.64
C ALA A 76 4.29 -4.27 5.52
N ALA A 77 4.91 -4.18 6.70
CA ALA A 77 4.74 -3.02 7.58
C ALA A 77 5.05 -1.69 6.87
N LEU A 78 6.15 -1.65 6.11
CA LEU A 78 6.53 -0.48 5.32
C LEU A 78 5.47 -0.09 4.29
N LEU A 79 4.93 -1.06 3.55
CA LEU A 79 3.87 -0.80 2.57
C LEU A 79 2.58 -0.30 3.24
N PHE A 80 2.23 -0.83 4.40
CA PHE A 80 1.08 -0.34 5.17
C PHE A 80 1.26 1.12 5.60
N PHE A 81 2.44 1.51 6.09
CA PHE A 81 2.69 2.90 6.44
C PHE A 81 2.66 3.83 5.22
N VAL A 82 3.15 3.38 4.06
CA VAL A 82 3.00 4.14 2.81
C VAL A 82 1.52 4.35 2.46
N LEU A 83 0.66 3.34 2.65
CA LEU A 83 -0.79 3.49 2.45
C LEU A 83 -1.41 4.49 3.45
N ASN A 84 -1.02 4.41 4.72
CA ASN A 84 -1.53 5.28 5.76
C ASN A 84 -1.15 6.76 5.51
N ASP A 85 0.05 7.00 4.98
CA ASP A 85 0.52 8.34 4.64
C ASP A 85 -0.31 9.00 3.52
N LEU A 86 -0.98 8.21 2.66
CA LEU A 86 -1.82 8.72 1.56
C LEU A 86 -3.01 9.56 2.07
N ALA A 87 -3.46 9.35 3.32
CA ALA A 87 -4.49 10.17 3.95
C ALA A 87 -4.10 11.67 4.01
N SER A 88 -2.80 11.97 4.00
CA SER A 88 -2.28 13.35 3.96
C SER A 88 -2.45 14.00 2.58
N ILE A 89 -2.63 13.21 1.52
CA ILE A 89 -2.80 13.69 0.14
C ILE A 89 -4.27 13.96 -0.15
N ASP A 90 -5.14 13.01 0.20
CA ASP A 90 -6.58 13.14 0.04
C ASP A 90 -7.29 12.48 1.23
N PRO A 91 -8.26 13.15 1.87
CA PRO A 91 -8.95 12.62 3.05
C PRO A 91 -9.68 11.30 2.78
N MET A 92 -10.01 10.99 1.52
CA MET A 92 -10.68 9.74 1.13
C MET A 92 -9.73 8.53 1.09
N TYR A 93 -8.41 8.74 1.19
CA TYR A 93 -7.38 7.68 1.15
C TYR A 93 -7.15 7.06 2.52
N GLN A 94 -8.23 6.54 3.11
CA GLN A 94 -8.19 5.80 4.37
C GLN A 94 -8.19 4.30 4.11
N PHE A 95 -7.32 3.55 4.78
CA PHE A 95 -7.22 2.10 4.63
C PHE A 95 -7.25 1.43 6.01
N ALA A 96 -8.10 0.42 6.18
CA ALA A 96 -8.13 -0.36 7.41
C ALA A 96 -6.92 -1.31 7.50
N LEU A 97 -6.41 -1.51 8.71
CA LEU A 97 -5.38 -2.52 8.96
C LEU A 97 -5.91 -3.93 8.70
N ASP A 98 -7.15 -4.23 9.09
CA ASP A 98 -7.73 -5.55 8.90
C ASP A 98 -7.81 -5.94 7.42
N THR A 99 -8.33 -5.05 6.57
CA THR A 99 -8.34 -5.23 5.10
C THR A 99 -6.92 -5.41 4.53
N TYR A 100 -5.93 -4.74 5.10
CA TYR A 100 -4.53 -4.90 4.71
C TYR A 100 -3.97 -6.28 5.12
N ILE A 101 -4.31 -6.78 6.31
CA ILE A 101 -3.94 -8.11 6.79
C ILE A 101 -4.60 -9.19 5.91
N ASP A 102 -5.86 -9.02 5.52
CA ASP A 102 -6.55 -9.92 4.60
C ASP A 102 -5.84 -9.97 3.24
N LEU A 103 -5.45 -8.80 2.71
CA LEU A 103 -4.67 -8.73 1.48
C LEU A 103 -3.29 -9.39 1.62
N PHE A 104 -2.64 -9.26 2.77
CA PHE A 104 -1.37 -9.92 3.04
C PHE A 104 -1.53 -11.43 3.11
N THR A 105 -2.57 -11.93 3.76
CA THR A 105 -2.90 -13.36 3.84
C THR A 105 -3.17 -13.92 2.44
N LEU A 106 -3.99 -13.23 1.64
CA LEU A 106 -4.23 -13.58 0.24
C LEU A 106 -2.94 -13.61 -0.59
N SER A 107 -2.01 -12.69 -0.30
CA SER A 107 -0.71 -12.63 -0.96
C SER A 107 0.16 -13.83 -0.61
N ILE A 108 0.10 -14.32 0.64
CA ILE A 108 0.80 -15.53 1.05
C ILE A 108 0.27 -16.75 0.30
N GLU A 109 -1.05 -16.86 0.13
CA GLU A 109 -1.70 -17.97 -0.56
C GLU A 109 -1.42 -17.98 -2.06
N LYS A 110 -1.54 -16.82 -2.72
CA LYS A 110 -1.46 -16.69 -4.18
C LYS A 110 -0.04 -16.53 -4.73
N SER A 111 0.92 -16.12 -3.90
CA SER A 111 2.31 -15.96 -4.35
C SER A 111 2.97 -17.31 -4.67
N GLN A 112 3.90 -17.30 -5.63
CA GLN A 112 4.60 -18.50 -6.06
C GLN A 112 5.38 -19.15 -4.92
N ARG A 113 5.12 -20.45 -4.68
CA ARG A 113 5.85 -21.26 -3.70
C ARG A 113 7.23 -21.61 -4.25
N SER A 114 8.26 -21.62 -3.41
CA SER A 114 9.60 -22.12 -3.72
C SER A 114 10.11 -22.98 -2.55
N GLN A 115 10.92 -23.99 -2.86
CA GLN A 115 11.63 -24.81 -1.89
C GLN A 115 12.80 -24.05 -1.25
N ARG A 116 13.35 -23.06 -1.96
CA ARG A 116 14.44 -22.21 -1.46
C ARG A 116 13.85 -21.05 -0.69
N PHE A 117 14.29 -20.94 0.57
CA PHE A 117 13.77 -19.94 1.49
C PHE A 117 13.92 -18.50 0.96
N ALA A 118 15.11 -18.14 0.46
CA ALA A 118 15.38 -16.81 -0.07
C ALA A 118 14.47 -16.44 -1.26
N GLU A 119 14.30 -17.35 -2.21
CA GLU A 119 13.42 -17.16 -3.38
C GLU A 119 11.95 -17.05 -2.95
N ARG A 120 11.52 -17.81 -1.93
CA ARG A 120 10.17 -17.70 -1.39
C ARG A 120 9.89 -16.31 -0.80
N ILE A 121 10.85 -15.74 -0.07
CA ILE A 121 10.75 -14.38 0.48
C ILE A 121 10.66 -13.35 -0.65
N GLU A 122 11.45 -13.50 -1.70
CA GLU A 122 11.41 -12.61 -2.87
C GLU A 122 10.04 -12.68 -3.58
N HIS A 123 9.53 -13.88 -3.85
CA HIS A 123 8.22 -14.06 -4.46
C HIS A 123 7.08 -13.46 -3.61
N LEU A 124 7.15 -13.64 -2.29
CA LEU A 124 6.19 -13.03 -1.36
C LEU A 124 6.23 -11.51 -1.43
N ASN A 125 7.42 -10.93 -1.34
CA ASN A 125 7.61 -9.49 -1.38
C ASN A 125 7.17 -8.89 -2.72
N ASN A 126 7.54 -9.50 -3.84
CA ASN A 126 7.20 -9.02 -5.17
C ASN A 126 5.68 -9.10 -5.42
N TYR A 127 5.07 -10.25 -5.08
CA TYR A 127 3.62 -10.42 -5.22
C TYR A 127 2.86 -9.43 -4.34
N HIS A 128 3.21 -9.34 -3.06
CA HIS A 128 2.49 -8.49 -2.12
C HIS A 128 2.65 -7.00 -2.46
N THR A 129 3.85 -6.56 -2.86
CA THR A 129 4.10 -5.16 -3.30
C THR A 129 3.20 -4.80 -4.49
N TYR A 130 3.09 -5.69 -5.48
CA TYR A 130 2.21 -5.45 -6.63
C TYR A 130 0.73 -5.55 -6.27
N ALA A 131 0.35 -6.46 -5.37
CA ALA A 131 -1.04 -6.60 -4.91
C ALA A 131 -1.51 -5.33 -4.17
N VAL A 132 -0.66 -4.75 -3.31
CA VAL A 132 -0.90 -3.47 -2.65
C VAL A 132 -1.03 -2.35 -3.70
N TYR A 133 -0.08 -2.25 -4.63
CA TYR A 133 -0.14 -1.25 -5.69
C TYR A 133 -1.43 -1.33 -6.51
N ARG A 134 -1.77 -2.53 -6.99
CA ARG A 134 -2.94 -2.79 -7.84
C ARG A 134 -4.24 -2.45 -7.11
N ASN A 135 -4.40 -2.89 -5.86
CA ASN A 135 -5.63 -2.68 -5.11
C ASN A 135 -5.82 -1.21 -4.74
N THR A 136 -4.75 -0.53 -4.34
CA THR A 136 -4.81 0.89 -3.98
C THR A 136 -5.06 1.76 -5.20
N CYS A 137 -4.44 1.47 -6.36
CA CYS A 137 -4.66 2.20 -7.61
C CYS A 137 -6.10 2.20 -8.10
N ARG A 138 -6.96 1.28 -7.65
CA ARG A 138 -8.41 1.31 -7.93
C ARG A 138 -9.05 2.57 -7.35
N GLY A 139 -8.64 2.98 -6.15
CA GLY A 139 -9.20 4.09 -5.38
C GLY A 139 -8.41 5.40 -5.45
N LEU A 140 -7.28 5.45 -6.16
CA LEU A 140 -6.49 6.67 -6.33
C LEU A 140 -6.84 7.42 -7.60
N PHE A 141 -6.89 8.74 -7.50
CA PHE A 141 -6.96 9.62 -8.66
C PHE A 141 -5.71 9.46 -9.52
N GLU A 142 -5.85 9.65 -10.84
CA GLU A 142 -4.78 9.40 -11.80
C GLU A 142 -3.53 10.26 -11.52
N ARG A 143 -3.73 11.48 -11.01
CA ARG A 143 -2.63 12.37 -10.61
C ARG A 143 -1.78 11.85 -9.44
N HIS A 144 -2.29 10.95 -8.61
CA HIS A 144 -1.61 10.45 -7.41
C HIS A 144 -0.95 9.08 -7.59
N LYS A 145 -1.25 8.35 -8.67
CA LYS A 145 -0.74 6.97 -8.88
C LYS A 145 0.78 6.92 -9.06
N LEU A 146 1.35 7.83 -9.84
CA LEU A 146 2.81 7.90 -10.01
C LEU A 146 3.50 8.28 -8.70
N LEU A 147 2.93 9.22 -7.95
CA LEU A 147 3.44 9.63 -6.64
C LEU A 147 3.46 8.45 -5.66
N PHE A 148 2.37 7.69 -5.57
CA PHE A 148 2.28 6.50 -4.73
C PHE A 148 3.33 5.45 -5.13
N SER A 149 3.50 5.21 -6.42
CA SER A 149 4.51 4.27 -6.95
C SER A 149 5.93 4.72 -6.63
N PHE A 150 6.20 6.02 -6.74
CA PHE A 150 7.48 6.61 -6.36
C PHE A 150 7.74 6.47 -4.86
N GLN A 151 6.73 6.72 -4.01
CA GLN A 151 6.84 6.57 -2.57
C GLN A 151 7.10 5.12 -2.15
N ILE A 152 6.42 4.14 -2.77
CA ILE A 152 6.74 2.70 -2.59
C ILE A 152 8.20 2.44 -2.94
N CYS A 153 8.63 2.86 -4.13
CA CYS A 153 9.98 2.62 -4.63
C CYS A 153 11.04 3.20 -3.69
N ILE A 154 10.92 4.48 -3.31
CA ILE A 154 11.86 5.16 -2.42
C ILE A 154 11.89 4.48 -1.05
N LYS A 155 10.75 4.21 -0.42
CA LYS A 155 10.71 3.56 0.90
C LYS A 155 11.36 2.19 0.89
N ILE A 156 11.12 1.41 -0.17
CA ILE A 156 11.78 0.12 -0.39
C ILE A 156 13.29 0.27 -0.48
N LEU A 157 13.79 1.28 -1.19
CA LEU A 157 15.23 1.51 -1.36
C LEU A 157 15.89 2.15 -0.13
N GLU A 158 15.17 2.98 0.63
CA GLU A 158 15.58 3.52 1.93
C GLU A 158 15.83 2.39 2.93
N GLU A 159 14.91 1.42 3.06
CA GLU A 159 15.08 0.25 3.94
C GLU A 159 16.27 -0.64 3.51
N LEU A 160 16.62 -0.63 2.21
CA LEU A 160 17.78 -1.33 1.68
C LEU A 160 19.09 -0.53 1.81
N GLY A 161 19.05 0.69 2.36
CA GLY A 161 20.22 1.57 2.48
C GLY A 161 20.75 2.10 1.15
N LYS A 162 19.94 2.09 0.09
CA LYS A 162 20.32 2.53 -1.27
C LYS A 162 20.04 4.00 -1.55
N ILE A 163 19.33 4.69 -0.65
CA ILE A 163 19.00 6.12 -0.78
C ILE A 163 19.68 6.89 0.34
N ASN A 164 20.38 7.96 -0.03
CA ASN A 164 20.93 8.90 0.93
C ASN A 164 19.82 9.86 1.40
N THR A 165 19.64 9.97 2.71
CA THR A 165 18.57 10.78 3.32
C THR A 165 18.73 12.28 3.04
N GLU A 166 19.96 12.82 3.02
CA GLU A 166 20.20 14.23 2.71
C GLU A 166 19.86 14.55 1.25
N GLU A 167 20.26 13.66 0.33
CA GLU A 167 19.92 13.79 -1.09
C GLU A 167 18.40 13.70 -1.30
N TYR A 168 17.73 12.78 -0.62
CA TYR A 168 16.27 12.67 -0.73
C TYR A 168 15.55 13.90 -0.17
N LEU A 169 15.97 14.42 0.97
CA LEU A 169 15.42 15.67 1.53
C LEU A 169 15.65 16.86 0.58
N PHE A 170 16.81 16.93 -0.05
CA PHE A 170 17.09 17.94 -1.08
C PHE A 170 16.16 17.77 -2.29
N PHE A 171 15.96 16.55 -2.80
CA PHE A 171 15.06 16.29 -3.91
C PHE A 171 13.63 16.79 -3.65
N LEU A 172 13.14 16.61 -2.43
CA LEU A 172 11.80 17.06 -2.02
C LEU A 172 11.69 18.59 -1.84
N ARG A 173 12.70 19.22 -1.22
CA ARG A 173 12.63 20.64 -0.84
C ARG A 173 13.18 21.59 -1.90
N GLY A 174 14.14 21.12 -2.70
CA GLY A 174 14.99 21.97 -3.53
C GLY A 174 16.04 22.73 -2.71
N GLY A 175 16.80 23.59 -3.40
CA GLY A 175 17.76 24.48 -2.78
C GLY A 175 17.10 25.74 -2.23
N ILE A 176 17.29 25.99 -0.94
CA ILE A 176 16.93 27.25 -0.28
C ILE A 176 18.21 27.92 0.20
N VAL A 177 18.60 29.02 -0.46
CA VAL A 177 19.79 29.78 -0.09
C VAL A 177 19.44 30.70 1.08
N LEU A 178 19.99 30.40 2.26
CA LEU A 178 19.80 31.20 3.48
C LEU A 178 20.77 32.39 3.55
N ASP A 179 22.00 32.20 3.06
CA ASP A 179 23.05 33.21 3.05
C ASP A 179 23.44 33.54 1.61
N ARG A 180 22.85 34.61 1.07
CA ARG A 180 23.15 35.08 -0.29
C ARG A 180 24.49 35.81 -0.40
N ALA A 181 25.08 36.26 0.70
CA ALA A 181 26.33 37.03 0.65
C ALA A 181 27.55 36.16 0.33
N HIS A 182 27.51 34.87 0.70
CA HIS A 182 28.57 33.90 0.41
C HIS A 182 28.20 32.90 -0.70
N GLN A 183 27.12 33.17 -1.45
CA GLN A 183 26.74 32.32 -2.58
C GLN A 183 27.73 32.48 -3.73
N ILE A 184 28.07 31.38 -4.40
CA ILE A 184 28.91 31.42 -5.60
C ILE A 184 28.15 32.17 -6.70
N ASP A 185 28.80 33.14 -7.35
CA ASP A 185 28.21 33.90 -8.44
C ASP A 185 27.81 32.98 -9.61
N ASN A 186 26.66 33.27 -10.23
CA ASN A 186 26.19 32.51 -11.39
C ASN A 186 27.06 32.82 -12.61
N PRO A 187 27.83 31.87 -13.18
CA PRO A 187 28.65 32.09 -14.36
C PRO A 187 27.84 32.12 -15.66
N VAL A 188 26.55 31.72 -15.62
CA VAL A 188 25.67 31.52 -16.78
C VAL A 188 24.32 32.26 -16.64
N GLN A 189 24.37 33.49 -16.11
CA GLN A 189 23.20 34.36 -15.89
C GLN A 189 22.40 34.69 -17.16
N ASN A 190 23.03 34.53 -18.33
CA ASN A 190 22.39 34.80 -19.61
C ASN A 190 21.26 33.82 -19.96
N TRP A 191 21.25 32.61 -19.40
CA TRP A 191 20.22 31.61 -19.69
C TRP A 191 19.71 30.84 -18.47
N LEU A 192 20.48 30.78 -17.36
CA LEU A 192 20.06 30.08 -16.16
C LEU A 192 19.46 31.05 -15.14
N SER A 193 18.23 30.76 -14.70
CA SER A 193 17.54 31.57 -13.71
C SER A 193 18.24 31.55 -12.34
N ASN A 194 18.10 32.63 -11.56
CA ASN A 194 18.62 32.68 -10.19
C ASN A 194 18.02 31.57 -9.31
N LEU A 195 16.75 31.20 -9.51
CA LEU A 195 16.13 30.09 -8.76
C LEU A 195 16.79 28.74 -9.08
N SER A 196 17.08 28.47 -10.35
CA SER A 196 17.81 27.25 -10.74
C SER A 196 19.24 27.27 -10.22
N TRP A 197 19.89 28.44 -10.18
CA TRP A 197 21.22 28.59 -9.61
C TRP A 197 21.24 28.43 -8.08
N ASP A 198 20.22 28.91 -7.38
CA ASP A 198 20.00 28.63 -5.95
C ASP A 198 19.96 27.11 -5.72
N ASN A 199 19.27 26.34 -6.58
CA ASN A 199 19.31 24.88 -6.52
C ASN A 199 20.71 24.29 -6.77
N VAL A 200 21.44 24.77 -7.78
CA VAL A 200 22.80 24.26 -8.11
C VAL A 200 23.79 24.54 -6.97
N THR A 201 23.74 25.73 -6.39
CA THR A 201 24.65 26.15 -5.31
C THR A 201 24.38 25.41 -4.00
N GLU A 202 23.11 25.16 -3.66
CA GLU A 202 22.77 24.30 -2.52
C GLU A 202 23.09 22.82 -2.80
N LEU A 203 22.84 22.34 -4.03
CA LEU A 203 23.22 20.99 -4.44
C LEU A 203 24.74 20.77 -4.29
N ASN A 204 25.56 21.77 -4.62
CA ASN A 204 27.02 21.73 -4.47
C ASN A 204 27.50 21.49 -3.03
N LYS A 205 26.69 21.77 -2.01
CA LYS A 205 27.04 21.52 -0.60
C LYS A 205 26.95 20.04 -0.23
N LEU A 206 26.16 19.25 -0.96
CA LEU A 206 26.04 17.81 -0.72
C LEU A 206 27.34 17.09 -1.10
N THR A 207 27.73 16.11 -0.30
CA THR A 207 29.02 15.40 -0.40
C THR A 207 29.29 14.85 -1.80
N ASN A 208 28.29 14.24 -2.45
CA ASN A 208 28.43 13.62 -3.77
C ASN A 208 28.36 14.62 -4.94
N TYR A 209 28.02 15.88 -4.67
CA TYR A 209 27.81 16.95 -5.65
C TYR A 209 28.81 18.08 -5.56
N ARG A 210 29.80 17.98 -4.68
CA ARG A 210 30.89 18.96 -4.60
C ARG A 210 31.56 19.13 -5.96
N GLY A 211 31.66 20.38 -6.39
CA GLY A 211 32.22 20.78 -7.68
C GLY A 211 31.17 20.96 -8.79
N ILE A 212 29.88 20.71 -8.55
CA ILE A 212 28.85 20.90 -9.60
C ILE A 212 28.75 22.35 -10.02
N ALA A 213 28.86 23.31 -9.10
CA ALA A 213 28.85 24.73 -9.45
C ALA A 213 30.04 25.10 -10.34
N ASN A 214 31.24 24.59 -10.04
CA ASN A 214 32.44 24.79 -10.86
C ASN A 214 32.31 24.16 -12.25
N SER A 215 31.55 23.07 -12.39
CA SER A 215 31.27 22.44 -13.69
C SER A 215 30.54 23.37 -14.66
N PHE A 216 29.66 24.26 -14.16
CA PHE A 216 28.98 25.26 -15.00
C PHE A 216 29.92 26.35 -15.52
N GLU A 217 31.00 26.64 -14.78
CA GLU A 217 32.05 27.57 -15.21
C GLU A 217 32.99 26.91 -16.24
N GLN A 218 33.32 25.63 -16.04
CA GLN A 218 34.20 24.87 -16.95
C GLN A 218 33.52 24.49 -18.27
N TYR A 219 32.25 24.08 -18.21
CA TYR A 219 31.50 23.54 -19.36
C TYR A 219 30.17 24.29 -19.63
N PRO A 220 30.16 25.64 -19.75
CA PRO A 220 28.92 26.41 -19.85
C PRO A 220 28.12 26.09 -21.11
N ARG A 221 28.79 25.77 -22.22
CA ARG A 221 28.15 25.42 -23.50
C ARG A 221 27.45 24.06 -23.43
N ASP A 222 28.10 23.06 -22.84
CA ASP A 222 27.56 21.70 -22.75
C ASP A 222 26.36 21.65 -21.80
N TRP A 223 26.44 22.37 -20.68
CA TRP A 223 25.29 22.54 -19.77
C TRP A 223 24.13 23.27 -20.43
N HIS A 224 24.40 24.28 -21.27
CA HIS A 224 23.35 24.96 -22.02
C HIS A 224 22.69 24.04 -23.06
N ILE A 225 23.47 23.23 -23.78
CA ILE A 225 22.95 22.23 -24.74
C ILE A 225 22.09 21.21 -24.00
N TRP A 226 22.56 20.71 -22.86
CA TRP A 226 21.81 19.77 -22.03
C TRP A 226 20.51 20.40 -21.52
N TYR A 227 20.57 21.62 -20.97
CA TYR A 227 19.42 22.35 -20.43
C TYR A 227 18.35 22.64 -21.49
N THR A 228 18.76 22.99 -22.70
CA THR A 228 17.87 23.29 -23.84
C THR A 228 17.37 22.05 -24.58
N SER A 229 17.88 20.85 -24.26
CA SER A 229 17.38 19.59 -24.82
C SER A 229 15.90 19.39 -24.50
N ASN A 230 15.17 18.75 -25.41
CA ASN A 230 13.77 18.35 -25.17
C ASN A 230 13.67 17.24 -24.12
N GLU A 231 14.68 16.36 -24.08
CA GLU A 231 14.72 15.16 -23.22
C GLU A 231 16.06 15.12 -22.47
N PRO A 232 16.33 16.10 -21.58
CA PRO A 232 17.59 16.19 -20.84
C PRO A 232 17.82 15.00 -19.90
N GLU A 233 16.75 14.36 -19.43
CA GLU A 233 16.84 13.23 -18.50
C GLU A 233 17.49 11.97 -19.10
N ILE A 234 17.40 11.77 -20.42
CA ILE A 234 18.08 10.70 -21.15
C ILE A 234 19.39 11.17 -21.81
N ALA A 235 19.60 12.48 -21.91
CA ALA A 235 20.81 13.03 -22.47
C ALA A 235 22.01 12.81 -21.54
N LYS A 236 23.20 12.66 -22.12
CA LYS A 236 24.44 12.54 -21.35
C LYS A 236 24.70 13.81 -20.56
N LEU A 237 25.01 13.66 -19.26
CA LEU A 237 25.39 14.77 -18.41
C LEU A 237 26.78 15.30 -18.82
N PRO A 238 27.01 16.62 -18.75
CA PRO A 238 28.31 17.19 -19.08
C PRO A 238 29.45 16.71 -18.15
N GLY A 239 30.64 16.52 -18.72
CA GLY A 239 31.87 16.23 -17.97
C GLY A 239 31.82 14.92 -17.19
N GLU A 240 32.32 14.94 -15.95
CA GLU A 240 32.40 13.75 -15.08
C GLU A 240 31.05 13.29 -14.51
N TRP A 241 30.00 14.12 -14.61
CA TRP A 241 28.72 13.89 -13.95
C TRP A 241 27.99 12.68 -14.52
N GLU A 242 28.18 12.34 -15.80
CA GLU A 242 27.62 11.13 -16.41
C GLU A 242 28.04 9.86 -15.68
N THR A 243 29.31 9.77 -15.29
CA THR A 243 29.90 8.58 -14.65
C THR A 243 29.86 8.64 -13.13
N LYS A 244 29.78 9.84 -12.55
CA LYS A 244 29.85 10.07 -11.10
C LYS A 244 28.51 9.91 -10.41
N THR A 245 27.40 10.15 -11.10
CA THR A 245 26.07 10.12 -10.49
C THR A 245 25.35 8.80 -10.69
N SER A 246 24.70 8.30 -9.64
CA SER A 246 23.68 7.26 -9.75
C SER A 246 22.41 7.76 -10.47
N GLU A 247 21.51 6.84 -10.80
CA GLU A 247 20.21 7.17 -11.40
C GLU A 247 19.44 8.19 -10.55
N PHE A 248 19.31 7.95 -9.24
CA PHE A 248 18.67 8.88 -8.30
C PHE A 248 19.40 10.22 -8.27
N GLN A 249 20.73 10.20 -8.27
CA GLN A 249 21.51 11.42 -8.20
C GLN A 249 21.38 12.30 -9.45
N ARG A 250 21.26 11.69 -10.63
CA ARG A 250 20.89 12.38 -11.87
C ARG A 250 19.52 13.05 -11.74
N MET A 251 18.55 12.42 -11.08
CA MET A 251 17.23 13.01 -10.87
C MET A 251 17.30 14.33 -10.09
N LEU A 252 18.23 14.47 -9.13
CA LEU A 252 18.43 15.74 -8.42
C LEU A 252 18.92 16.84 -9.36
N ILE A 253 19.82 16.52 -10.29
CA ILE A 253 20.31 17.48 -11.30
C ILE A 253 19.15 17.93 -12.19
N VAL A 254 18.35 16.99 -12.69
CA VAL A 254 17.13 17.29 -13.45
C VAL A 254 16.15 18.10 -12.62
N ARG A 255 15.93 17.76 -11.35
CA ARG A 255 15.04 18.50 -10.45
C ARG A 255 15.49 19.95 -10.23
N SER A 256 16.79 20.18 -10.15
CA SER A 256 17.38 21.52 -9.94
C SER A 256 17.26 22.43 -11.17
N LEU A 257 17.33 21.86 -12.37
CA LEU A 257 17.45 22.60 -13.63
C LEU A 257 16.17 22.53 -14.49
N ARG A 258 15.59 21.35 -14.64
CA ARG A 258 14.45 21.02 -15.52
C ARG A 258 13.34 20.29 -14.73
N PRO A 259 12.67 20.98 -13.79
CA PRO A 259 11.64 20.36 -12.94
C PRO A 259 10.46 19.78 -13.74
N ASP A 260 10.22 20.28 -14.94
CA ASP A 260 9.20 19.77 -15.88
C ASP A 260 9.46 18.33 -16.33
N ARG A 261 10.72 17.86 -16.27
CA ARG A 261 11.11 16.50 -16.69
C ARG A 261 11.21 15.49 -15.56
N VAL A 262 10.97 15.92 -14.31
CA VAL A 262 11.13 15.06 -13.12
C VAL A 262 10.15 13.89 -13.11
N THR A 263 8.96 14.06 -13.66
CA THR A 263 7.96 12.96 -13.76
C THR A 263 8.44 11.83 -14.68
N PHE A 264 9.15 12.15 -15.76
CA PHE A 264 9.76 11.15 -16.64
C PHE A 264 10.90 10.43 -15.93
N CYS A 265 11.76 11.18 -15.22
CA CYS A 265 12.80 10.60 -14.38
C CYS A 265 12.23 9.62 -13.34
N ALA A 266 11.17 10.02 -12.63
CA ALA A 266 10.53 9.19 -11.63
C ALA A 266 9.92 7.92 -12.26
N THR A 267 9.34 8.02 -13.44
CA THR A 267 8.78 6.87 -14.19
C THR A 267 9.85 5.85 -14.54
N GLU A 268 10.99 6.32 -15.04
CA GLU A 268 12.12 5.46 -15.40
C GLU A 268 12.77 4.84 -14.15
N PHE A 269 12.98 5.65 -13.11
CA PHE A 269 13.52 5.21 -11.82
C PHE A 269 12.68 4.09 -11.20
N ILE A 270 11.35 4.23 -11.20
CA ILE A 270 10.44 3.18 -10.72
C ILE A 270 10.55 1.93 -11.59
N THR A 271 10.61 2.11 -12.92
CA THR A 271 10.69 1.01 -13.89
C THR A 271 11.96 0.18 -13.67
N ASN A 272 13.09 0.82 -13.42
CA ASN A 272 14.38 0.16 -13.22
C ASN A 272 14.52 -0.51 -11.85
N ASN A 273 13.87 0.02 -10.81
CA ASN A 273 14.04 -0.48 -9.44
C ASN A 273 12.96 -1.47 -8.98
N ILE A 274 11.70 -1.25 -9.33
CA ILE A 274 10.58 -2.12 -8.91
C ILE A 274 9.76 -2.67 -10.08
N GLY A 275 9.97 -2.17 -11.31
CA GLY A 275 9.43 -2.74 -12.53
C GLY A 275 8.37 -1.88 -13.22
N LYS A 276 8.25 -2.06 -14.53
CA LYS A 276 7.35 -1.29 -15.42
C LYS A 276 5.87 -1.36 -15.02
N GLN A 277 5.43 -2.46 -14.40
CA GLN A 277 4.05 -2.64 -13.94
C GLN A 277 3.60 -1.59 -12.90
N PHE A 278 4.55 -0.94 -12.21
CA PHE A 278 4.27 0.12 -11.23
C PHE A 278 4.09 1.51 -11.85
N VAL A 279 4.28 1.65 -13.17
CA VAL A 279 4.02 2.92 -13.89
C VAL A 279 2.93 2.78 -14.94
N GLU A 280 2.39 1.58 -15.12
CA GLU A 280 1.23 1.30 -15.96
C GLU A 280 0.05 0.88 -15.06
N PRO A 281 -0.80 1.82 -14.59
CA PRO A 281 -1.92 1.49 -13.74
C PRO A 281 -2.85 0.45 -14.37
N PRO A 282 -3.36 -0.52 -13.59
CA PRO A 282 -4.35 -1.47 -14.07
C PRO A 282 -5.62 -0.73 -14.50
N VAL A 283 -6.26 -1.22 -15.57
CA VAL A 283 -7.60 -0.74 -15.94
C VAL A 283 -8.58 -1.14 -14.85
N LEU A 284 -9.41 -0.21 -14.40
CA LEU A 284 -10.47 -0.51 -13.43
C LEU A 284 -11.46 -1.48 -14.05
N ASP A 285 -11.50 -2.70 -13.51
CA ASP A 285 -12.51 -3.69 -13.82
C ASP A 285 -13.57 -3.71 -12.70
N MET A 286 -14.74 -3.18 -13.02
CA MET A 286 -15.86 -3.13 -12.09
C MET A 286 -16.40 -4.52 -11.74
N ARG A 287 -16.25 -5.53 -12.60
CA ARG A 287 -16.69 -6.90 -12.29
C ARG A 287 -15.84 -7.49 -11.18
N SER A 288 -14.52 -7.43 -11.31
CA SER A 288 -13.59 -7.84 -10.26
C SER A 288 -13.86 -7.12 -8.94
N VAL A 289 -14.23 -5.83 -8.97
CA VAL A 289 -14.56 -5.09 -7.74
C VAL A 289 -15.81 -5.64 -7.05
N VAL A 290 -16.85 -6.03 -7.81
CA VAL A 290 -18.06 -6.64 -7.24
C VAL A 290 -17.77 -8.04 -6.71
N GLU A 291 -16.97 -8.84 -7.42
CA GLU A 291 -16.54 -10.18 -6.98
C GLU A 291 -15.70 -10.13 -5.70
N ASP A 292 -14.82 -9.13 -5.57
CA ASP A 292 -14.00 -8.90 -4.38
C ASP A 292 -14.83 -8.29 -3.21
N SER A 293 -16.07 -7.87 -3.45
CA SER A 293 -16.92 -7.19 -2.46
C SER A 293 -17.86 -8.14 -1.71
N SER A 294 -18.25 -7.75 -0.50
CA SER A 294 -19.22 -8.47 0.34
C SER A 294 -20.46 -7.61 0.65
N CYS A 295 -21.47 -8.24 1.24
CA CYS A 295 -22.63 -7.50 1.78
C CYS A 295 -22.29 -6.62 3.00
N ARG A 296 -21.08 -6.77 3.56
CA ARG A 296 -20.60 -6.05 4.75
C ARG A 296 -19.73 -4.84 4.40
N SER A 297 -19.21 -4.79 3.18
CA SER A 297 -18.26 -3.76 2.73
C SER A 297 -18.94 -2.81 1.73
N PRO A 298 -19.08 -1.51 2.04
CA PRO A 298 -19.63 -0.56 1.07
C PRO A 298 -18.67 -0.34 -0.11
N LEU A 299 -19.23 -0.01 -1.26
CA LEU A 299 -18.51 0.30 -2.50
C LEU A 299 -18.61 1.81 -2.74
N ILE A 300 -17.47 2.50 -2.81
CA ILE A 300 -17.43 3.96 -2.77
C ILE A 300 -16.79 4.51 -4.05
N PHE A 301 -17.57 5.23 -4.84
CA PHE A 301 -17.07 6.07 -5.92
C PHE A 301 -16.58 7.40 -5.37
N VAL A 302 -15.26 7.60 -5.44
CA VAL A 302 -14.65 8.91 -5.20
C VAL A 302 -14.68 9.67 -6.52
N LEU A 303 -15.53 10.70 -6.58
CA LEU A 303 -15.85 11.39 -7.80
C LEU A 303 -14.81 12.46 -8.14
N SER A 304 -14.53 12.57 -9.43
CA SER A 304 -13.90 13.76 -10.01
C SER A 304 -14.96 14.72 -10.52
N PRO A 305 -14.64 16.03 -10.60
CA PRO A 305 -15.59 17.04 -11.08
C PRO A 305 -16.18 16.66 -12.45
N GLY A 306 -17.51 16.67 -12.55
CA GLY A 306 -18.23 16.41 -13.80
C GLY A 306 -18.39 14.94 -14.19
N VAL A 307 -18.03 13.99 -13.33
CA VAL A 307 -18.24 12.55 -13.57
C VAL A 307 -19.40 12.01 -12.74
N ASP A 308 -20.37 11.37 -13.39
CA ASP A 308 -21.49 10.67 -12.76
C ASP A 308 -21.44 9.15 -13.08
N PRO A 309 -21.27 8.26 -12.08
CA PRO A 309 -21.22 6.82 -12.29
C PRO A 309 -22.59 6.16 -12.45
N THR A 310 -23.70 6.88 -12.25
CA THR A 310 -25.05 6.30 -12.13
C THR A 310 -25.42 5.42 -13.32
N ALA A 311 -25.24 5.91 -14.55
CA ALA A 311 -25.62 5.17 -15.76
C ALA A 311 -24.78 3.88 -15.93
N GLY A 312 -23.47 3.96 -15.68
CA GLY A 312 -22.58 2.81 -15.75
C GLY A 312 -22.89 1.76 -14.67
N LEU A 313 -23.26 2.20 -13.46
CA LEU A 313 -23.66 1.31 -12.38
C LEU A 313 -24.99 0.61 -12.68
N LEU A 314 -25.97 1.31 -13.26
CA LEU A 314 -27.25 0.72 -13.65
C LEU A 314 -27.06 -0.38 -14.71
N GLN A 315 -26.29 -0.11 -15.77
CA GLN A 315 -25.98 -1.09 -16.81
C GLN A 315 -25.27 -2.34 -16.23
N MET A 316 -24.39 -2.12 -15.25
CA MET A 316 -23.72 -3.19 -14.55
C MET A 316 -24.70 -4.01 -13.71
N ALA A 317 -25.58 -3.36 -12.96
CA ALA A 317 -26.62 -4.05 -12.18
C ALA A 317 -27.53 -4.88 -13.09
N GLU A 318 -27.88 -4.40 -14.28
CA GLU A 318 -28.62 -5.19 -15.28
C GLU A 318 -27.85 -6.42 -15.73
N THR A 319 -26.56 -6.28 -16.04
CA THR A 319 -25.68 -7.39 -16.44
C THR A 319 -25.57 -8.47 -15.37
N TRP A 320 -25.60 -8.08 -14.09
CA TRP A 320 -25.57 -8.97 -12.93
C TRP A 320 -26.95 -9.51 -12.53
N GLY A 321 -28.02 -9.24 -13.30
CA GLY A 321 -29.38 -9.67 -12.97
C GLY A 321 -30.01 -8.91 -11.78
N MET A 322 -29.35 -7.85 -11.30
CA MET A 322 -29.77 -7.01 -10.19
C MET A 322 -30.57 -5.77 -10.62
N GLY A 323 -30.77 -5.54 -11.93
CA GLY A 323 -31.45 -4.33 -12.43
C GLY A 323 -32.83 -4.06 -11.81
N LYS A 324 -33.65 -5.10 -11.61
CA LYS A 324 -34.98 -4.97 -10.93
C LYS A 324 -34.88 -4.75 -9.42
N ARG A 325 -33.73 -5.07 -8.82
CA ARG A 325 -33.42 -4.93 -7.39
C ARG A 325 -32.39 -3.82 -7.14
N PHE A 326 -32.20 -2.93 -8.10
CA PHE A 326 -31.33 -1.78 -8.01
C PHE A 326 -32.17 -0.55 -7.67
N THR A 327 -31.72 0.27 -6.72
CA THR A 327 -32.36 1.53 -6.37
C THR A 327 -31.30 2.60 -6.23
N ALA A 328 -31.47 3.71 -6.95
CA ALA A 328 -30.60 4.87 -6.88
C ALA A 328 -31.32 6.03 -6.21
N LEU A 329 -30.64 6.74 -5.32
CA LEU A 329 -31.12 7.93 -4.64
C LEU A 329 -30.00 8.98 -4.63
N SER A 330 -30.28 10.19 -5.11
CA SER A 330 -29.35 11.31 -4.92
C SER A 330 -29.60 11.97 -3.58
N LEU A 331 -28.58 12.04 -2.74
CA LEU A 331 -28.64 12.72 -1.45
C LEU A 331 -28.68 14.24 -1.64
N GLY A 332 -29.45 14.87 -0.77
CA GLY A 332 -29.80 16.28 -0.79
C GLY A 332 -30.75 16.59 0.36
N GLN A 333 -31.29 17.80 0.41
CA GLN A 333 -32.15 18.22 1.52
C GLN A 333 -33.38 17.30 1.65
N GLY A 334 -33.58 16.73 2.82
CA GLY A 334 -34.73 15.87 3.15
C GLY A 334 -34.68 14.42 2.64
N GLN A 335 -33.59 13.99 2.00
CA GLN A 335 -33.49 12.63 1.44
C GLN A 335 -32.96 11.57 2.43
N ALA A 336 -32.36 12.01 3.55
CA ALA A 336 -31.77 11.12 4.56
C ALA A 336 -32.74 10.03 5.08
N PRO A 337 -34.00 10.33 5.47
CA PRO A 337 -34.92 9.29 5.94
C PRO A 337 -35.27 8.24 4.88
N ILE A 338 -35.32 8.65 3.61
CA ILE A 338 -35.56 7.73 2.49
C ILE A 338 -34.35 6.83 2.27
N ALA A 339 -33.14 7.39 2.35
CA ALA A 339 -31.89 6.65 2.26
C ALA A 339 -31.79 5.56 3.35
N THR A 340 -32.08 5.90 4.61
CA THR A 340 -32.10 4.95 5.74
C THR A 340 -33.04 3.79 5.44
N ARG A 341 -34.27 4.08 5.03
CA ARG A 341 -35.27 3.06 4.70
C ARG A 341 -34.82 2.16 3.54
N LEU A 342 -34.24 2.72 2.49
CA LEU A 342 -33.75 1.95 1.34
C LEU A 342 -32.63 0.99 1.73
N ILE A 343 -31.71 1.41 2.61
CA ILE A 343 -30.64 0.56 3.14
C ILE A 343 -31.25 -0.60 3.94
N GLU A 344 -32.14 -0.33 4.89
CA GLU A 344 -32.75 -1.37 5.74
C GLU A 344 -33.60 -2.37 4.94
N GLU A 345 -34.34 -1.90 3.94
CA GLU A 345 -35.06 -2.78 3.01
C GLU A 345 -34.10 -3.57 2.12
N GLY A 346 -32.99 -2.96 1.69
CA GLY A 346 -31.97 -3.60 0.89
C GLY A 346 -31.21 -4.69 1.63
N MET A 347 -30.85 -4.44 2.90
CA MET A 347 -30.19 -5.42 3.78
C MET A 347 -31.05 -6.67 3.98
N ARG A 348 -32.38 -6.50 4.12
CA ARG A 348 -33.31 -7.64 4.27
C ARG A 348 -33.62 -8.34 2.94
N GLY A 349 -33.79 -7.57 1.86
CA GLY A 349 -34.29 -8.07 0.57
C GLY A 349 -33.21 -8.39 -0.46
N GLY A 350 -31.92 -8.21 -0.14
CA GLY A 350 -30.83 -8.42 -1.07
C GLY A 350 -30.87 -7.49 -2.28
N LYS A 351 -30.96 -6.17 -2.04
CA LYS A 351 -30.99 -5.15 -3.09
C LYS A 351 -29.64 -4.47 -3.27
N TRP A 352 -29.43 -3.85 -4.42
CA TRP A 352 -28.34 -2.90 -4.62
C TRP A 352 -28.88 -1.50 -4.37
N VAL A 353 -28.30 -0.79 -3.40
CA VAL A 353 -28.70 0.57 -3.05
C VAL A 353 -27.56 1.49 -3.42
N PHE A 354 -27.83 2.48 -4.28
CA PHE A 354 -26.87 3.50 -4.67
C PHE A 354 -27.27 4.86 -4.11
N LEU A 355 -26.41 5.43 -3.27
CA LEU A 355 -26.56 6.78 -2.72
C LEU A 355 -25.58 7.71 -3.43
N ALA A 356 -26.11 8.56 -4.30
CA ALA A 356 -25.31 9.54 -5.02
C ALA A 356 -25.08 10.80 -4.18
N ASN A 357 -23.94 11.47 -4.40
CA ASN A 357 -23.64 12.79 -3.85
C ASN A 357 -23.66 12.86 -2.31
N CYS A 358 -23.08 11.88 -1.61
CA CYS A 358 -23.06 11.80 -0.15
C CYS A 358 -22.47 13.05 0.54
N HIS A 359 -21.50 13.71 -0.08
CA HIS A 359 -20.97 15.01 0.36
C HIS A 359 -22.02 16.13 0.50
N LEU A 360 -23.21 16.00 -0.09
CA LEU A 360 -24.31 16.97 0.07
C LEU A 360 -25.15 16.73 1.34
N SER A 361 -24.90 15.66 2.09
CA SER A 361 -25.64 15.29 3.30
C SER A 361 -24.72 14.84 4.42
N LEU A 362 -23.64 15.60 4.65
CA LEU A 362 -22.61 15.31 5.67
C LEU A 362 -23.18 15.21 7.09
N SER A 363 -24.25 15.95 7.40
CA SER A 363 -24.92 15.90 8.71
C SER A 363 -25.54 14.53 9.03
N TRP A 364 -25.89 13.74 8.01
CA TRP A 364 -26.47 12.40 8.16
C TRP A 364 -25.41 11.28 8.15
N MET A 365 -24.17 11.60 7.79
CA MET A 365 -23.10 10.61 7.72
C MET A 365 -22.85 9.81 9.02
N PRO A 366 -23.00 10.38 10.24
CA PRO A 366 -22.91 9.58 11.48
C PRO A 366 -24.00 8.52 11.62
N GLU A 367 -25.17 8.73 11.00
CA GLU A 367 -26.24 7.73 10.97
C GLU A 367 -25.95 6.66 9.91
N LEU A 368 -25.47 7.07 8.73
CA LEU A 368 -24.99 6.14 7.71
C LEU A 368 -23.89 5.22 8.25
N ASP A 369 -22.98 5.76 9.06
CA ASP A 369 -21.90 4.99 9.68
C ASP A 369 -22.43 3.85 10.56
N LYS A 370 -23.42 4.14 11.41
CA LYS A 370 -24.11 3.12 12.22
C LYS A 370 -24.81 2.08 11.35
N LEU A 371 -25.41 2.48 10.23
CA LEU A 371 -26.03 1.54 9.28
C LEU A 371 -24.98 0.64 8.64
N VAL A 372 -23.82 1.19 8.28
CA VAL A 372 -22.68 0.45 7.71
C VAL A 372 -22.15 -0.58 8.72
N GLU A 373 -22.00 -0.21 9.99
CA GLU A 373 -21.63 -1.15 11.06
C GLU A 373 -22.64 -2.29 11.20
N GLN A 374 -23.95 -2.00 11.11
CA GLN A 374 -25.01 -3.01 11.17
C GLN A 374 -24.99 -3.99 9.99
N MET A 375 -24.42 -3.62 8.84
CA MET A 375 -24.25 -4.54 7.71
C MET A 375 -23.40 -5.76 8.08
N GLY A 376 -22.50 -5.61 9.05
CA GLY A 376 -21.65 -6.68 9.57
C GLY A 376 -22.40 -7.82 10.27
N ASN A 377 -23.67 -7.62 10.63
CA ASN A 377 -24.49 -8.62 11.30
C ASN A 377 -24.87 -9.80 10.38
N ASP A 378 -25.03 -10.99 10.94
CA ASP A 378 -25.36 -12.22 10.18
C ASP A 378 -26.77 -12.22 9.54
N GLN A 379 -27.57 -11.17 9.76
CA GLN A 379 -28.92 -11.02 9.19
C GLN A 379 -28.93 -10.29 7.84
N THR A 380 -27.79 -9.74 7.39
CA THR A 380 -27.68 -9.04 6.11
C THR A 380 -27.69 -10.04 4.95
N HIS A 381 -28.57 -9.83 3.97
CA HIS A 381 -28.67 -10.68 2.80
C HIS A 381 -27.39 -10.66 1.96
N ASN A 382 -26.89 -11.84 1.56
CA ASN A 382 -25.59 -11.98 0.88
C ASN A 382 -25.47 -11.22 -0.46
N GLU A 383 -26.57 -11.06 -1.19
CA GLU A 383 -26.62 -10.28 -2.45
C GLU A 383 -26.72 -8.76 -2.25
N PHE A 384 -26.93 -8.27 -1.02
CA PHE A 384 -27.00 -6.84 -0.75
C PHE A 384 -25.66 -6.18 -1.09
N ARG A 385 -25.72 -5.02 -1.74
CA ARG A 385 -24.54 -4.16 -1.97
C ARG A 385 -24.93 -2.70 -1.77
N LEU A 386 -24.17 -2.01 -0.92
CA LEU A 386 -24.29 -0.57 -0.72
C LEU A 386 -23.25 0.14 -1.58
N TRP A 387 -23.72 0.99 -2.47
CA TRP A 387 -22.90 1.83 -3.34
C TRP A 387 -23.06 3.29 -2.90
N LEU A 388 -21.95 4.00 -2.77
CA LEU A 388 -21.89 5.39 -2.38
C LEU A 388 -21.15 6.17 -3.46
N SER A 389 -21.55 7.41 -3.75
CA SER A 389 -20.70 8.35 -4.49
C SER A 389 -20.51 9.65 -3.72
N SER A 390 -19.29 10.18 -3.75
CA SER A 390 -18.97 11.42 -3.06
C SER A 390 -17.79 12.13 -3.70
N ASN A 391 -17.84 13.47 -3.72
CA ASN A 391 -16.63 14.27 -3.85
C ASN A 391 -15.76 14.09 -2.59
N PRO A 392 -14.42 14.22 -2.70
CA PRO A 392 -13.53 14.21 -1.54
C PRO A 392 -13.96 15.21 -0.48
N SER A 393 -14.03 14.77 0.78
CA SER A 393 -14.43 15.59 1.91
C SER A 393 -13.77 15.07 3.19
N PRO A 394 -13.13 15.94 4.01
CA PRO A 394 -12.55 15.55 5.29
C PRO A 394 -13.61 15.20 6.35
N GLN A 395 -14.87 15.55 6.12
CA GLN A 395 -15.99 15.22 7.02
C GLN A 395 -16.65 13.88 6.70
N PHE A 396 -16.20 13.20 5.63
CA PHE A 396 -16.70 11.87 5.31
C PHE A 396 -16.19 10.86 6.37
N PRO A 397 -17.04 9.98 6.92
CA PRO A 397 -16.63 9.09 8.02
C PRO A 397 -15.46 8.18 7.63
N ILE A 398 -14.42 8.21 8.46
CA ILE A 398 -13.20 7.42 8.26
C ILE A 398 -13.51 5.92 8.34
N SER A 399 -14.38 5.52 9.26
CA SER A 399 -14.89 4.15 9.43
C SER A 399 -15.48 3.58 8.14
N ILE A 400 -16.37 4.33 7.47
CA ILE A 400 -16.95 3.93 6.17
C ILE A 400 -15.86 3.80 5.11
N LEU A 401 -14.89 4.72 5.06
CA LEU A 401 -13.78 4.64 4.11
C LEU A 401 -12.84 3.47 4.39
N GLN A 402 -12.60 3.15 5.66
CA GLN A 402 -11.77 2.03 6.09
C GLN A 402 -12.43 0.68 5.76
N ALA A 403 -13.73 0.54 6.02
CA ALA A 403 -14.51 -0.65 5.72
C ALA A 403 -14.84 -0.80 4.21
N GLY A 404 -14.85 0.31 3.47
CA GLY A 404 -15.27 0.36 2.09
C GLY A 404 -14.16 0.07 1.06
N ILE A 405 -14.59 -0.43 -0.09
CA ILE A 405 -13.76 -0.53 -1.29
C ILE A 405 -13.94 0.77 -2.07
N LYS A 406 -12.85 1.53 -2.25
CA LYS A 406 -12.84 2.81 -2.95
C LYS A 406 -12.49 2.61 -4.41
N MET A 407 -13.14 3.36 -5.28
CA MET A 407 -12.79 3.45 -6.69
C MET A 407 -12.98 4.85 -7.25
N THR A 408 -12.09 5.25 -8.15
CA THR A 408 -12.22 6.52 -8.89
C THR A 408 -12.70 6.26 -10.31
N THR A 409 -13.61 7.08 -10.80
CA THR A 409 -14.21 6.94 -12.15
C THR A 409 -13.59 7.88 -13.19
N GLU A 410 -12.36 8.34 -12.93
CA GLU A 410 -11.65 9.23 -13.86
C GLU A 410 -11.33 8.55 -15.19
N PRO A 411 -11.47 9.27 -16.32
CA PRO A 411 -10.87 8.81 -17.56
C PRO A 411 -9.34 8.74 -17.38
N PRO A 412 -8.69 7.65 -17.80
CA PRO A 412 -7.24 7.53 -17.64
C PRO A 412 -6.52 8.62 -18.44
N LYS A 413 -5.35 9.04 -17.97
CA LYS A 413 -4.55 10.05 -18.68
C LYS A 413 -3.80 9.40 -19.86
N GLY A 414 -3.78 10.11 -20.99
CA GLY A 414 -3.04 9.71 -22.19
C GLY A 414 -3.87 8.87 -23.17
N ILE A 415 -3.49 8.95 -24.45
CA ILE A 415 -4.21 8.30 -25.56
C ILE A 415 -4.18 6.78 -25.40
N ARG A 416 -3.02 6.19 -25.11
CA ARG A 416 -2.86 4.73 -24.99
C ARG A 416 -3.78 4.12 -23.93
N ALA A 417 -3.86 4.73 -22.75
CA ALA A 417 -4.69 4.22 -21.66
C ALA A 417 -6.19 4.40 -21.95
N ASN A 418 -6.58 5.51 -22.58
CA ASN A 418 -7.95 5.71 -23.06
C ASN A 418 -8.34 4.70 -24.13
N MET A 419 -7.46 4.43 -25.10
CA MET A 419 -7.70 3.42 -26.13
C MET A 419 -7.82 2.02 -25.55
N LYS A 420 -6.95 1.62 -24.60
CA LYS A 420 -7.08 0.35 -23.89
C LYS A 420 -8.43 0.24 -23.16
N ARG A 421 -8.87 1.32 -22.48
CA ARG A 421 -10.18 1.36 -21.82
C ARG A 421 -11.32 1.16 -22.81
N LEU A 422 -11.33 1.90 -23.93
CA LEU A 422 -12.36 1.78 -24.95
C LEU A 422 -12.37 0.38 -25.59
N TYR A 423 -11.20 -0.17 -25.89
CA TYR A 423 -11.05 -1.51 -26.45
C TYR A 423 -11.63 -2.58 -25.52
N ASN A 424 -11.45 -2.46 -24.20
CA ASN A 424 -12.00 -3.38 -23.21
C ASN A 424 -13.53 -3.24 -23.00
N ILE A 425 -14.13 -2.12 -23.41
CA ILE A 425 -15.58 -1.89 -23.28
C ILE A 425 -16.34 -2.49 -24.49
N ILE A 426 -15.71 -2.50 -25.67
CA ILE A 426 -16.33 -2.97 -26.91
C ILE A 426 -16.29 -4.50 -26.96
N SER A 427 -17.45 -5.15 -27.13
CA SER A 427 -17.52 -6.61 -27.32
C SER A 427 -17.10 -7.02 -28.74
N GLU A 428 -16.68 -8.28 -28.94
CA GLU A 428 -16.38 -8.80 -30.29
C GLU A 428 -17.57 -8.69 -31.24
N ASP A 429 -18.79 -8.86 -30.75
CA ASP A 429 -20.02 -8.66 -31.53
C ASP A 429 -20.17 -7.21 -32.01
N GLN A 430 -19.86 -6.23 -31.15
CA GLN A 430 -19.89 -4.81 -31.52
C GLN A 430 -18.78 -4.47 -32.52
N PHE A 431 -17.61 -5.09 -32.39
CA PHE A 431 -16.49 -4.90 -33.31
C PHE A 431 -16.77 -5.50 -34.70
N SER A 432 -17.41 -6.67 -34.73
CA SER A 432 -17.77 -7.41 -35.95
C SER A 432 -19.02 -6.87 -36.67
N ASN A 433 -19.82 -6.03 -36.02
CA ASN A 433 -20.95 -5.32 -36.64
C ASN A 433 -20.54 -4.34 -37.77
N CYS A 434 -19.26 -4.03 -37.94
CA CYS A 434 -18.79 -3.19 -39.03
C CYS A 434 -18.80 -3.96 -40.37
N SER A 435 -19.82 -3.71 -41.20
CA SER A 435 -19.97 -4.32 -42.54
C SER A 435 -19.07 -3.72 -43.63
N LYS A 436 -18.31 -2.66 -43.34
CA LYS A 436 -17.38 -1.98 -44.27
C LYS A 436 -15.96 -1.98 -43.72
N THR A 437 -15.46 -3.17 -43.41
CA THR A 437 -14.12 -3.38 -42.82
C THR A 437 -12.98 -2.77 -43.64
N GLU A 438 -13.05 -2.71 -44.97
CA GLU A 438 -11.97 -2.13 -45.80
C GLU A 438 -11.86 -0.60 -45.72
N LYS A 439 -12.96 0.12 -45.44
CA LYS A 439 -12.95 1.59 -45.40
C LYS A 439 -12.49 2.15 -44.04
N TYR A 440 -12.64 1.35 -42.98
CA TYR A 440 -12.48 1.78 -41.60
C TYR A 440 -11.51 0.89 -40.79
N LYS A 441 -10.75 0.00 -41.46
CA LYS A 441 -9.62 -0.73 -40.85
C LYS A 441 -8.39 0.14 -40.72
#